data_AF-A0A958JAT0-F1
#
_entry.id   AF-A0A958JAT0-F1
#
_cell.length_a   1.000
_cell.length_b   1.000
_cell.length_c   1.000
_cell.angle_alpha   90.00
_cell.angle_beta   90.00
_cell.angle_gamma   90.00
#
_symmetry.space_group_name_H-M   'P 1'
#
loop_
_entity.id
_entity.type
_entity.pdbx_description
1 polymer ?
#
loop_
_entity_poly.entity_id
_entity_poly.type
_entity_poly.pdbx_seq_one_letter_code
_entity_poly.pdbx_strand_id
1 'polypeptide(L)'
;MDLNYILLWIVAVSCLLHIYRFSSLRNQIAKNVILLCVIILSIEFLAFIISPLIAGYLAFAAWFFLLILPALIRRYNADKQLNQNTQGKKTSKLTIVNLMISLNVLAYLASEILGGSTNPQVLVFLGGLIPELAYQYGQWWRLLTATFLHFGLLHIFMNCFALYILGPFVEKIIGKARFLLVYLFSGLVSMGLITFLNYFGLHESHLVIGASGSVMGVVGATAGIYFHLWLKTRALSSTEQLKNIGIILLLQAIFDLSTPQVSFTAHFGGVLAGFILSYLLIVSRSTR
;
A
#
# COMPACT_ATOMS: atom_id res chain seq x y z
N MET A 1 9.41 11.78 -6.83
CA MET A 1 7.99 11.75 -7.26
C MET A 1 7.41 13.13 -7.07
N ASP A 2 6.75 13.68 -8.09
CA ASP A 2 6.04 14.95 -7.95
C ASP A 2 4.69 14.71 -7.25
N LEU A 3 4.54 15.30 -6.06
CA LEU A 3 3.33 15.18 -5.25
C LEU A 3 2.09 15.65 -6.01
N ASN A 4 2.20 16.69 -6.85
CA ASN A 4 1.08 17.21 -7.62
C ASN A 4 0.45 16.14 -8.52
N TYR A 5 1.26 15.38 -9.26
CA TYR A 5 0.78 14.30 -10.13
C TYR A 5 0.20 13.12 -9.33
N ILE A 6 0.79 12.78 -8.18
CA ILE A 6 0.24 11.72 -7.32
C ILE A 6 -1.15 12.11 -6.82
N LEU A 7 -1.34 13.37 -6.42
CA LEU A 7 -2.62 13.85 -5.93
C LEU A 7 -3.69 13.82 -7.02
N LEU A 8 -3.37 14.23 -8.26
CA LEU A 8 -4.26 14.06 -9.42
C LEU A 8 -4.69 12.60 -9.56
N TRP A 9 -3.72 11.68 -9.57
CA TRP A 9 -4.00 10.26 -9.76
C TRP A 9 -4.90 9.67 -8.66
N ILE A 10 -4.64 10.01 -7.39
CA ILE A 10 -5.46 9.58 -6.25
C ILE A 10 -6.90 10.07 -6.40
N VAL A 11 -7.10 11.34 -6.75
CA VAL A 11 -8.42 11.95 -6.88
C VAL A 11 -9.19 11.31 -8.03
N ALA A 12 -8.58 11.24 -9.21
CA ALA A 12 -9.19 10.65 -10.40
C ALA A 12 -9.65 9.21 -10.14
N VAL A 13 -8.74 8.35 -9.65
CA VAL A 13 -9.02 6.94 -9.39
C VAL A 13 -10.07 6.77 -8.29
N SER A 14 -9.98 7.54 -7.20
CA SER A 14 -10.98 7.50 -6.14
C SER A 14 -12.38 7.84 -6.67
N CYS A 15 -12.52 8.92 -7.45
CA CYS A 15 -13.79 9.34 -8.02
C CYS A 15 -14.35 8.29 -8.99
N LEU A 16 -13.53 7.74 -9.89
CA LEU A 16 -13.94 6.70 -10.83
C LEU A 16 -14.40 5.42 -10.13
N LEU A 17 -13.71 5.00 -9.06
CA LEU A 17 -14.12 3.85 -8.25
C LEU A 17 -15.46 4.07 -7.55
N HIS A 18 -15.69 5.26 -7.00
CA HIS A 18 -16.98 5.60 -6.39
C HIS A 18 -18.09 5.61 -7.45
N ILE A 19 -17.85 6.20 -8.62
CA ILE A 19 -18.81 6.17 -9.73
C ILE A 19 -19.14 4.73 -10.12
N TYR A 20 -18.13 3.90 -10.38
CA TYR A 20 -18.31 2.48 -10.70
C TYR A 20 -19.14 1.76 -9.64
N ARG A 21 -18.77 1.88 -8.37
CA ARG A 21 -19.43 1.18 -7.26
C ARG A 21 -20.87 1.63 -7.04
N PHE A 22 -21.14 2.92 -7.13
CA PHE A 22 -22.46 3.49 -6.84
C PHE A 22 -23.39 3.53 -8.07
N SER A 23 -22.86 3.38 -9.29
CA SER A 23 -23.65 3.38 -10.54
C SER A 23 -24.75 2.31 -10.58
N SER A 24 -24.55 1.19 -9.91
CA SER A 24 -25.52 0.08 -9.83
C SER A 24 -26.63 0.31 -8.80
N LEU A 25 -26.49 1.32 -7.93
CA LEU A 25 -27.42 1.59 -6.83
C LEU A 25 -28.41 2.70 -7.22
N ARG A 26 -29.72 2.41 -7.10
CA ARG A 26 -30.80 3.33 -7.48
C ARG A 26 -31.30 4.24 -6.33
N ASN A 27 -30.46 4.53 -5.34
CA ASN A 27 -30.85 5.33 -4.17
C ASN A 27 -30.27 6.76 -4.21
N GLN A 28 -30.84 7.67 -3.40
CA GLN A 28 -30.46 9.08 -3.40
C GLN A 28 -29.01 9.30 -2.95
N ILE A 29 -28.52 8.51 -2.01
CA ILE A 29 -27.14 8.59 -1.52
C ILE A 29 -26.16 8.30 -2.66
N ALA A 30 -26.43 7.26 -3.47
CA ALA A 30 -25.63 6.90 -4.62
C ALA A 30 -25.58 8.03 -5.65
N LYS A 31 -26.73 8.63 -5.98
CA LYS A 31 -26.81 9.79 -6.88
C LYS A 31 -25.97 10.97 -6.37
N ASN A 32 -26.05 11.28 -5.07
CA ASN A 32 -25.29 12.36 -4.46
C ASN A 32 -23.78 12.09 -4.52
N VAL A 33 -23.33 10.87 -4.22
CA VAL A 33 -21.91 10.49 -4.30
C VAL A 33 -21.39 10.61 -5.73
N ILE A 34 -22.14 10.12 -6.72
CA ILE A 34 -21.77 10.24 -8.15
C ILE A 34 -21.67 11.71 -8.55
N LEU A 35 -22.64 12.54 -8.17
CA LEU A 35 -22.62 13.98 -8.46
C LEU A 35 -21.37 14.66 -7.88
N LEU A 36 -21.03 14.38 -6.62
CA LEU A 36 -19.82 14.92 -6.00
C LEU A 36 -18.56 14.48 -6.75
N CYS A 37 -18.47 13.22 -7.16
CA CYS A 37 -17.33 12.72 -7.94
C CYS A 37 -17.19 13.43 -9.29
N VAL A 38 -18.30 13.67 -10.01
CA VAL A 38 -18.29 14.41 -11.28
C VAL A 38 -17.85 15.86 -11.08
N ILE A 39 -18.32 16.52 -10.02
CA ILE A 39 -17.89 17.89 -9.65
C ILE A 39 -16.38 17.92 -9.38
N ILE A 40 -15.87 16.98 -8.58
CA ILE A 40 -14.45 16.90 -8.25
C ILE A 40 -13.61 16.69 -9.52
N LEU A 41 -14.00 15.77 -10.40
CA LEU A 41 -13.30 15.51 -11.67
C LEU A 41 -13.32 16.72 -12.61
N SER A 42 -14.40 17.51 -12.58
CA SER A 42 -14.50 18.75 -13.36
C SER A 42 -13.57 19.84 -12.80
N ILE A 43 -13.47 19.95 -11.47
CA ILE A 43 -12.51 20.84 -10.80
C ILE A 43 -11.08 20.42 -11.15
N GLU A 44 -10.78 19.13 -11.08
CA GLU A 44 -9.47 18.58 -11.45
C GLU A 44 -9.09 18.92 -12.90
N PHE A 45 -9.99 18.65 -13.85
CA PHE A 45 -9.78 18.94 -15.26
C PHE A 45 -9.54 20.44 -15.52
N LEU A 46 -10.37 21.29 -14.93
CA LEU A 46 -10.24 22.74 -15.10
C LEU A 46 -8.95 23.26 -14.45
N ALA A 47 -8.61 22.79 -13.25
CA ALA A 47 -7.39 23.16 -12.56
C ALA A 47 -6.14 22.72 -13.35
N PHE A 48 -6.20 21.54 -13.99
CA PHE A 48 -5.12 21.04 -14.84
C PHE A 48 -4.89 21.93 -16.07
N ILE A 49 -5.95 22.45 -16.69
CA ILE A 49 -5.83 23.37 -17.83
C ILE A 49 -5.28 24.73 -17.39
N ILE A 50 -5.81 25.30 -16.30
CA ILE A 50 -5.50 26.68 -15.89
C ILE A 50 -4.15 26.77 -15.16
N SER A 51 -3.86 25.83 -14.28
CA SER A 51 -2.66 25.86 -13.44
C SER A 51 -2.12 24.45 -13.18
N PRO A 52 -1.46 23.83 -14.19
CA PRO A 52 -0.97 22.46 -14.11
C PRO A 52 -0.10 22.19 -12.88
N LEU A 53 0.72 23.18 -12.46
CA LEU A 53 1.69 23.05 -11.36
C LEU A 53 1.05 22.82 -9.99
N ILE A 54 -0.21 23.26 -9.80
CA ILE A 54 -0.92 23.13 -8.52
C ILE A 54 -2.23 22.36 -8.61
N ALA A 55 -2.57 21.86 -9.81
CA ALA A 55 -3.85 21.23 -10.11
C ALA A 55 -4.18 20.06 -9.16
N GLY A 56 -3.19 19.23 -8.84
CA GLY A 56 -3.35 18.12 -7.90
C GLY A 56 -3.69 18.56 -6.48
N TYR A 57 -3.09 19.64 -6.00
CA TYR A 57 -3.42 20.18 -4.67
C TYR A 57 -4.86 20.72 -4.62
N LEU A 58 -5.29 21.42 -5.67
CA LEU A 58 -6.66 21.94 -5.78
C LEU A 58 -7.68 20.80 -5.87
N ALA A 59 -7.42 19.81 -6.72
CA ALA A 59 -8.26 18.62 -6.87
C ALA A 59 -8.34 17.83 -5.55
N PHE A 60 -7.21 17.65 -4.86
CA PHE A 60 -7.14 16.93 -3.59
C PHE A 60 -7.91 17.66 -2.49
N ALA A 61 -7.80 18.99 -2.41
CA ALA A 61 -8.60 19.77 -1.46
C ALA A 61 -10.10 19.59 -1.71
N ALA A 62 -10.55 19.71 -2.96
CA ALA A 62 -11.94 19.48 -3.32
C ALA A 62 -12.40 18.05 -2.96
N TRP A 63 -11.63 17.04 -3.35
CA TRP A 63 -11.88 15.64 -3.00
C TRP A 63 -11.96 15.40 -1.49
N PHE A 64 -11.03 15.96 -0.73
CA PHE A 64 -10.96 15.79 0.71
C PHE A 64 -12.19 16.40 1.39
N PHE A 65 -12.51 17.67 1.10
CA PHE A 65 -13.60 18.37 1.78
C PHE A 65 -14.99 17.93 1.31
N LEU A 66 -15.16 17.59 0.03
CA LEU A 66 -16.48 17.22 -0.51
C LEU A 66 -16.81 15.74 -0.29
N LEU A 67 -15.81 14.85 -0.34
CA LEU A 67 -16.04 13.41 -0.31
C LEU A 67 -15.57 12.76 0.99
N ILE A 68 -14.30 12.97 1.36
CA ILE A 68 -13.63 12.21 2.43
C ILE A 68 -14.01 12.71 3.82
N LEU A 69 -13.87 14.00 4.09
CA LEU A 69 -14.11 14.58 5.41
C LEU A 69 -15.56 14.33 5.89
N PRO A 70 -16.61 14.50 5.08
CA PRO A 70 -17.97 14.15 5.48
C PRO A 70 -18.12 12.65 5.78
N ALA A 71 -17.44 11.78 5.03
CA ALA A 71 -17.47 10.34 5.27
C ALA A 71 -16.76 9.97 6.59
N LEU A 72 -15.62 10.60 6.88
CA LEU A 72 -14.89 10.43 8.13
C LEU A 72 -15.72 10.89 9.34
N ILE A 73 -16.38 12.04 9.25
CA ILE A 73 -17.25 12.56 10.32
C ILE A 73 -18.41 11.59 10.58
N ARG A 74 -19.09 11.12 9.52
CA ARG A 74 -20.18 10.13 9.65
C ARG A 74 -19.70 8.85 10.34
N ARG A 75 -18.54 8.34 9.91
CA ARG A 75 -17.93 7.14 10.51
C ARG A 75 -17.58 7.35 11.98
N TYR A 76 -16.92 8.46 12.31
CA TYR A 76 -16.55 8.79 13.69
C TYR A 76 -17.78 8.86 14.59
N ASN A 77 -18.87 9.49 14.15
CA ASN A 77 -20.11 9.58 14.90
C ASN A 77 -20.77 8.21 15.10
N ALA A 78 -20.77 7.34 14.08
CA ALA A 78 -21.27 5.97 14.18
C ALA A 78 -20.44 5.12 15.15
N ASP A 79 -19.11 5.20 15.07
CA ASP A 79 -18.19 4.47 15.96
C ASP A 79 -18.31 4.96 17.41
N LYS A 80 -18.54 6.27 17.62
CA LYS A 80 -18.79 6.84 18.94
C LYS A 80 -20.07 6.29 19.57
N GLN A 81 -21.14 6.16 18.80
CA GLN A 81 -22.39 5.54 19.26
C GLN A 81 -22.21 4.05 19.59
N LEU A 82 -21.50 3.30 18.75
CA LEU A 82 -21.20 1.88 18.99
C LEU A 82 -20.36 1.66 20.25
N ASN A 83 -19.31 2.46 20.45
CA ASN A 83 -18.42 2.36 21.62
C ASN A 83 -19.10 2.79 22.92
N GLN A 84 -20.06 3.73 22.88
CA GLN A 84 -20.89 4.06 24.04
C GLN A 84 -21.72 2.84 24.50
N ASN A 85 -22.08 1.95 23.59
CA ASN A 85 -22.83 0.72 23.88
C ASN A 85 -21.95 -0.49 24.24
N THR A 86 -20.63 -0.40 24.08
CA THR A 86 -19.68 -1.50 24.34
C THR A 86 -18.54 -1.04 25.24
N GLN A 87 -18.82 -0.92 26.55
CA GLN A 87 -17.77 -0.76 27.55
C GLN A 87 -16.99 -2.08 27.71
N GLY A 88 -15.83 -2.18 27.06
CA GLY A 88 -14.88 -3.28 27.22
C GLY A 88 -13.44 -2.80 27.10
N LYS A 89 -12.63 -3.08 28.13
CA LYS A 89 -11.22 -2.67 28.27
C LYS A 89 -10.40 -2.86 26.99
N LYS A 90 -9.99 -1.74 26.36
CA LYS A 90 -8.91 -1.73 25.35
C LYS A 90 -7.56 -1.89 26.05
N THR A 91 -7.10 -3.12 26.21
CA THR A 91 -5.66 -3.34 26.41
C THR A 91 -4.98 -3.24 25.05
N SER A 92 -4.20 -2.19 24.84
CA SER A 92 -3.28 -2.07 23.70
C SER A 92 -2.26 -3.21 23.77
N LYS A 93 -2.52 -4.33 23.07
CA LYS A 93 -1.49 -5.35 22.83
C LYS A 93 -0.63 -4.87 21.67
N LEU A 94 0.68 -4.73 21.88
CA LEU A 94 1.63 -4.45 20.81
C LEU A 94 1.49 -5.50 19.69
N THR A 95 1.16 -5.04 18.48
CA THR A 95 1.05 -5.85 17.26
C THR A 95 2.36 -5.83 16.49
N ILE A 96 2.58 -6.83 15.63
CA ILE A 96 3.73 -6.82 14.72
C ILE A 96 3.59 -5.71 13.69
N VAL A 97 2.37 -5.40 13.27
CA VAL A 97 2.09 -4.21 12.45
C VAL A 97 2.67 -2.94 13.06
N ASN A 98 2.38 -2.67 14.34
CA ASN A 98 2.87 -1.47 15.01
C ASN A 98 4.40 -1.47 15.13
N LEU A 99 5.00 -2.64 15.36
CA LEU A 99 6.46 -2.80 15.38
C LEU A 99 7.07 -2.44 14.02
N MET A 100 6.53 -2.98 12.92
CA MET A 100 7.05 -2.69 11.57
C MET A 100 6.87 -1.22 11.20
N ILE A 101 5.73 -0.61 11.52
CA ILE A 101 5.53 0.84 11.35
C ILE A 101 6.59 1.63 12.13
N SER A 102 6.83 1.26 13.39
CA SER A 102 7.82 1.94 14.24
C SER A 102 9.22 1.83 13.66
N LEU A 103 9.62 0.66 13.16
CA LEU A 103 10.93 0.47 12.53
C LEU A 103 11.07 1.30 11.24
N ASN A 104 10.04 1.39 10.41
CA ASN A 104 10.04 2.25 9.22
C ASN A 104 10.20 3.74 9.60
N VAL A 105 9.48 4.19 10.62
CA VAL A 105 9.59 5.57 11.13
C VAL A 105 10.99 5.85 11.67
N LEU A 106 11.56 4.94 12.46
CA LEU A 106 12.92 5.08 13.00
C LEU A 106 13.98 5.15 11.88
N ALA A 107 13.88 4.29 10.87
CA ALA A 107 14.78 4.32 9.72
C ALA A 107 14.67 5.62 8.92
N TYR A 108 13.44 6.13 8.73
CA TYR A 108 13.22 7.42 8.08
C TYR A 108 13.81 8.60 8.87
N LEU A 109 13.60 8.64 10.19
CA LEU A 109 14.20 9.66 11.06
C LEU A 109 15.73 9.60 11.04
N ALA A 110 16.32 8.41 10.99
CA ALA A 110 17.76 8.26 10.83
C ALA A 110 18.26 8.88 9.51
N SER A 111 17.54 8.68 8.41
CA SER A 111 17.84 9.34 7.13
C SER A 111 17.77 10.86 7.23
N GLU A 112 16.77 11.42 7.91
CA GLU A 112 16.64 12.87 8.11
C GLU A 112 17.82 13.44 8.91
N ILE A 113 18.23 12.77 10.00
CA ILE A 113 19.36 13.19 10.84
C ILE A 113 20.69 13.18 10.07
N LEU A 114 20.88 12.21 9.17
CA LEU A 114 22.15 11.99 8.46
C LEU A 114 22.29 12.79 7.15
N GLY A 115 21.32 13.64 6.81
CA GLY A 115 21.41 14.53 5.64
C GLY A 115 20.18 14.50 4.72
N GLY A 116 19.08 13.89 5.13
CA GLY A 116 17.78 13.94 4.47
C GLY A 116 17.40 12.67 3.73
N SER A 117 16.12 12.28 3.81
CA SER A 117 15.57 11.12 3.09
C SER A 117 15.49 11.31 1.57
N THR A 118 15.73 12.52 1.06
CA THR A 118 15.77 12.81 -0.38
C THR A 118 17.18 12.79 -0.96
N ASN A 119 18.22 12.61 -0.12
CA ASN A 119 19.61 12.51 -0.55
C ASN A 119 19.97 11.04 -0.86
N PRO A 120 20.24 10.68 -2.14
CA PRO A 120 20.56 9.30 -2.50
C PRO A 120 21.82 8.76 -1.82
N GLN A 121 22.81 9.60 -1.53
CA GLN A 121 24.05 9.18 -0.88
C GLN A 121 23.80 8.72 0.57
N VAL A 122 22.94 9.45 1.30
CA VAL A 122 22.53 9.09 2.66
C VAL A 122 21.77 7.76 2.65
N LEU A 123 20.85 7.59 1.70
CA LEU A 123 20.08 6.35 1.56
C LEU A 123 20.97 5.16 1.22
N VAL A 124 21.95 5.31 0.30
CA VAL A 124 22.93 4.26 -0.01
C VAL A 124 23.81 3.96 1.21
N PHE A 125 24.27 4.99 1.93
CA PHE A 125 25.04 4.80 3.17
C PHE A 125 24.26 3.99 4.22
N LEU A 126 22.97 4.29 4.39
CA LEU A 126 22.08 3.60 5.32
C LEU A 126 21.64 2.19 4.88
N GLY A 127 22.04 1.74 3.70
CA GLY A 127 21.71 0.39 3.23
C GLY A 127 20.65 0.30 2.15
N GLY A 128 20.41 1.37 1.41
CA GLY A 128 19.57 1.33 0.21
C GLY A 128 20.14 0.35 -0.83
N LEU A 129 19.26 -0.27 -1.61
CA LEU A 129 19.66 -1.30 -2.55
C LEU A 129 20.12 -0.65 -3.85
N ILE A 130 21.38 -0.89 -4.21
CA ILE A 130 21.86 -0.83 -5.59
C ILE A 130 22.21 -2.28 -5.94
N PRO A 131 21.54 -2.94 -6.90
CA PRO A 131 21.73 -4.36 -7.19
C PRO A 131 23.19 -4.82 -7.31
N GLU A 132 24.05 -4.07 -8.02
CA GLU A 132 25.47 -4.37 -8.20
C GLU A 132 26.20 -4.45 -6.86
N LEU A 133 25.87 -3.57 -5.91
CA LEU A 133 26.47 -3.62 -4.57
C LEU A 133 26.17 -4.95 -3.86
N ALA A 134 24.99 -5.53 -4.13
CA ALA A 134 24.62 -6.81 -3.55
C ALA A 134 25.42 -7.97 -4.17
N TYR A 135 25.36 -8.15 -5.49
CA TYR A 135 25.95 -9.35 -6.12
C TYR A 135 27.44 -9.21 -6.49
N GLN A 136 27.95 -8.01 -6.76
CA GLN A 136 29.38 -7.83 -7.09
C GLN A 136 30.24 -7.65 -5.83
N TYR A 137 29.70 -7.00 -4.79
CA TYR A 137 30.43 -6.66 -3.56
C TYR A 137 29.94 -7.42 -2.32
N GLY A 138 29.02 -8.36 -2.49
CA GLY A 138 28.52 -9.22 -1.41
C GLY A 138 27.64 -8.52 -0.37
N GLN A 139 27.13 -7.32 -0.67
CA GLN A 139 26.34 -6.51 0.28
C GLN A 139 24.87 -6.93 0.32
N TRP A 140 24.61 -8.25 0.41
CA TRP A 140 23.26 -8.84 0.37
C TRP A 140 22.33 -8.37 1.50
N TRP A 141 22.89 -7.88 2.60
CA TRP A 141 22.14 -7.26 3.70
C TRP A 141 21.30 -6.05 3.23
N ARG A 142 21.68 -5.42 2.11
CA ARG A 142 20.93 -4.33 1.48
C ARG A 142 19.52 -4.73 1.06
N LEU A 143 19.30 -5.99 0.71
CA LEU A 143 17.96 -6.50 0.37
C LEU A 143 17.01 -6.37 1.56
N LEU A 144 17.52 -6.48 2.80
CA LEU A 144 16.71 -6.30 3.99
C LEU A 144 16.63 -4.83 4.39
N THR A 145 17.75 -4.12 4.51
CA THR A 145 17.77 -2.74 5.01
C THR A 145 17.02 -1.78 4.10
N ALA A 146 17.10 -1.95 2.78
CA ALA A 146 16.37 -1.13 1.81
C ALA A 146 14.86 -1.17 2.00
N THR A 147 14.30 -2.25 2.57
CA THR A 147 12.85 -2.37 2.83
C THR A 147 12.35 -1.44 3.93
N PHE A 148 13.24 -0.83 4.72
CA PHE A 148 12.86 0.10 5.79
C PHE A 148 13.13 1.57 5.44
N LEU A 149 13.93 1.82 4.39
CA LEU A 149 14.28 3.18 3.95
C LEU A 149 13.18 3.76 3.05
N HIS A 150 12.99 5.07 3.10
CA HIS A 150 11.94 5.77 2.36
C HIS A 150 12.46 7.07 1.76
N PHE A 151 11.93 7.45 0.60
CA PHE A 151 12.27 8.69 -0.10
C PHE A 151 11.20 9.77 0.17
N GLY A 152 11.50 10.70 1.06
CA GLY A 152 10.57 11.78 1.42
C GLY A 152 9.35 11.34 2.25
N LEU A 153 8.67 12.34 2.83
CA LEU A 153 7.60 12.13 3.80
C LEU A 153 6.38 11.39 3.22
N LEU A 154 5.99 11.70 1.98
CA LEU A 154 4.83 11.07 1.35
C LEU A 154 5.04 9.56 1.19
N HIS A 155 6.25 9.14 0.81
CA HIS A 155 6.55 7.73 0.56
C HIS A 155 6.43 6.90 1.86
N ILE A 156 6.97 7.38 2.98
CA ILE A 156 6.79 6.69 4.28
C ILE A 156 5.34 6.73 4.75
N PHE A 157 4.66 7.88 4.61
CA PHE A 157 3.27 8.02 5.03
C PHE A 157 2.38 6.99 4.34
N MET A 158 2.47 6.86 3.02
CA MET A 158 1.64 5.92 2.25
C MET A 158 1.91 4.46 2.64
N ASN A 159 3.16 4.07 2.85
CA ASN A 159 3.51 2.72 3.28
C ASN A 159 3.00 2.40 4.68
N CYS A 160 3.23 3.31 5.64
CA CYS A 160 2.77 3.12 7.02
C CYS A 160 1.25 3.12 7.11
N PHE A 161 0.59 4.00 6.36
CA PHE A 161 -0.87 4.06 6.30
C PHE A 161 -1.46 2.77 5.70
N ALA A 162 -0.94 2.30 4.56
CA ALA A 162 -1.38 1.04 3.96
C ALA A 162 -1.16 -0.16 4.90
N LEU A 163 0.01 -0.24 5.55
CA LEU A 163 0.32 -1.28 6.52
C LEU A 163 -0.60 -1.25 7.74
N TYR A 164 -0.92 -0.06 8.25
CA TYR A 164 -1.83 0.13 9.37
C TYR A 164 -3.25 -0.32 9.05
N ILE A 165 -3.73 -0.09 7.82
CA ILE A 165 -5.07 -0.47 7.39
C ILE A 165 -5.16 -1.98 7.07
N LEU A 166 -4.19 -2.52 6.33
CA LEU A 166 -4.26 -3.88 5.78
C LEU A 166 -3.65 -4.94 6.70
N GLY A 167 -2.57 -4.58 7.40
CA GLY A 167 -1.79 -5.50 8.23
C GLY A 167 -2.59 -6.18 9.35
N PRO A 168 -3.42 -5.45 10.13
CA PRO A 168 -4.13 -6.06 11.26
C PRO A 168 -5.06 -7.21 10.89
N PHE A 169 -5.67 -7.16 9.69
CA PHE A 169 -6.50 -8.26 9.19
C PHE A 169 -5.67 -9.53 9.01
N VAL A 170 -4.55 -9.43 8.29
CA VAL A 170 -3.67 -10.58 8.03
C VAL A 170 -3.08 -11.09 9.35
N GLU A 171 -2.53 -10.21 10.20
CA GLU A 171 -1.96 -10.59 11.50
C GLU A 171 -2.96 -11.34 12.38
N LYS A 172 -4.23 -10.93 12.38
CA LYS A 172 -5.30 -11.61 13.14
C LYS A 172 -5.59 -13.02 12.62
N ILE A 173 -5.55 -13.25 11.31
CA ILE A 173 -5.90 -14.53 10.68
C ILE A 173 -4.75 -15.54 10.81
N ILE A 174 -3.53 -15.15 10.42
CA ILE A 174 -2.39 -16.08 10.37
C ILE A 174 -1.53 -16.06 11.64
N GLY A 175 -1.69 -15.04 12.49
CA GLY A 175 -0.96 -14.86 13.74
C GLY A 175 0.32 -14.04 13.57
N LYS A 176 0.86 -13.54 14.69
CA LYS A 176 1.99 -12.60 14.76
C LYS A 176 3.25 -13.07 14.02
N ALA A 177 3.76 -14.25 14.37
CA ALA A 177 5.01 -14.78 13.79
C ALA A 177 4.88 -15.01 12.28
N ARG A 178 3.74 -15.52 11.82
CA ARG A 178 3.47 -15.75 10.41
C ARG A 178 3.31 -14.45 9.62
N PHE A 179 2.68 -13.45 10.21
CA PHE A 179 2.61 -12.12 9.63
C PHE A 179 4.00 -11.49 9.49
N LEU A 180 4.85 -11.60 10.51
CA LEU A 180 6.24 -11.13 10.42
C LEU A 180 6.98 -11.81 9.28
N LEU A 181 6.85 -13.13 9.14
CA LEU A 181 7.45 -13.89 8.04
C LEU A 181 6.93 -13.42 6.68
N VAL A 182 5.62 -13.28 6.52
CA VAL A 182 5.02 -12.76 5.27
C VAL A 182 5.58 -11.38 4.92
N TYR A 183 5.60 -10.46 5.89
CA TYR A 183 6.06 -9.09 5.66
C TYR A 183 7.54 -9.06 5.23
N LEU A 184 8.43 -9.68 6.01
CA LEU A 184 9.87 -9.67 5.73
C LEU A 184 10.22 -10.47 4.47
N PHE A 185 9.62 -11.65 4.29
CA PHE A 185 9.89 -12.49 3.12
C PHE A 185 9.42 -11.83 1.83
N SER A 186 8.25 -11.20 1.82
CA SER A 186 7.80 -10.43 0.64
C SER A 186 8.73 -9.27 0.31
N GLY A 187 9.25 -8.55 1.31
CA GLY A 187 10.26 -7.52 1.09
C GLY A 187 11.56 -8.07 0.49
N LEU A 188 12.06 -9.18 1.03
CA LEU A 188 13.26 -9.85 0.52
C LEU A 188 13.09 -10.38 -0.90
N VAL A 189 11.95 -11.02 -1.22
CA VAL A 189 11.67 -11.50 -2.59
C VAL A 189 11.51 -10.33 -3.56
N SER A 190 10.88 -9.24 -3.12
CA SER A 190 10.74 -8.01 -3.90
C SER A 190 12.12 -7.43 -4.30
N MET A 191 12.99 -7.21 -3.32
CA MET A 191 14.36 -6.70 -3.54
C MET A 191 15.24 -7.71 -4.28
N GLY A 192 15.08 -8.99 -3.98
CA GLY A 192 15.79 -10.10 -4.62
C GLY A 192 15.41 -10.26 -6.09
N LEU A 193 14.14 -10.09 -6.46
CA LEU A 193 13.67 -10.17 -7.85
C LEU A 193 14.29 -9.05 -8.69
N ILE A 194 14.35 -7.83 -8.17
CA ILE A 194 15.04 -6.72 -8.84
C ILE A 194 16.53 -7.04 -9.02
N THR A 195 17.17 -7.52 -7.95
CA THR A 195 18.60 -7.87 -8.00
C THR A 195 18.87 -8.97 -9.02
N PHE A 196 18.02 -10.00 -9.06
CA PHE A 196 18.09 -11.10 -10.02
C PHE A 196 17.93 -10.61 -11.47
N LEU A 197 16.90 -9.80 -11.75
CA LEU A 197 16.67 -9.29 -13.09
C LEU A 197 17.79 -8.35 -13.55
N ASN A 198 18.34 -7.54 -12.65
CA ASN A 198 19.49 -6.69 -12.97
C ASN A 198 20.74 -7.52 -13.31
N TYR A 199 21.02 -8.59 -12.55
CA TYR A 199 22.15 -9.48 -12.84
C TYR A 199 22.11 -10.07 -14.27
N PHE A 200 20.91 -10.37 -14.78
CA PHE A 200 20.71 -10.87 -16.15
C PHE A 200 20.55 -9.76 -17.21
N GLY A 201 20.77 -8.49 -16.85
CA GLY A 201 20.62 -7.36 -17.78
C GLY A 201 19.18 -7.05 -18.18
N LEU A 202 18.19 -7.56 -17.44
CA LEU A 202 16.76 -7.37 -17.69
C LEU A 202 16.15 -6.21 -16.88
N HIS A 203 16.97 -5.54 -16.05
CA HIS A 203 16.54 -4.41 -15.23
C HIS A 203 17.71 -3.43 -15.05
N GLU A 204 17.46 -2.14 -15.25
CA GLU A 204 18.46 -1.11 -15.01
C GLU A 204 18.84 -1.04 -13.54
N SER A 205 20.09 -0.68 -13.27
CA SER A 205 20.50 -0.42 -11.90
C SER A 205 20.27 1.01 -11.49
N HIS A 206 19.51 1.13 -10.43
CA HIS A 206 19.27 2.37 -9.72
C HIS A 206 19.03 2.04 -8.25
N LEU A 207 19.05 3.08 -7.43
CA LEU A 207 18.72 2.98 -6.01
C LEU A 207 17.25 2.56 -5.85
N VAL A 208 17.02 1.43 -5.16
CA VAL A 208 15.71 0.92 -4.78
C VAL A 208 15.60 0.90 -3.27
N ILE A 209 14.50 1.48 -2.76
CA ILE A 209 14.16 1.52 -1.34
C ILE A 209 12.64 1.52 -1.16
N GLY A 210 12.17 1.14 0.02
CA GLY A 210 10.77 1.26 0.40
C GLY A 210 10.21 -0.04 0.97
N ALA A 211 9.29 0.11 1.93
CA ALA A 211 8.53 -0.99 2.49
C ALA A 211 7.43 -1.53 1.55
N SER A 212 7.27 -0.92 0.36
CA SER A 212 6.11 -1.16 -0.50
C SER A 212 6.06 -2.58 -1.04
N GLY A 213 7.19 -3.22 -1.32
CA GLY A 213 7.25 -4.66 -1.63
C GLY A 213 6.66 -5.53 -0.52
N SER A 214 7.00 -5.23 0.74
CA SER A 214 6.44 -5.92 1.92
C SER A 214 4.95 -5.64 2.11
N VAL A 215 4.51 -4.39 1.91
CA VAL A 215 3.09 -3.99 1.99
C VAL A 215 2.27 -4.67 0.89
N MET A 216 2.78 -4.72 -0.34
CA MET A 216 2.16 -5.45 -1.44
C MET A 216 2.15 -6.96 -1.17
N GLY A 217 3.11 -7.47 -0.41
CA GLY A 217 3.05 -8.80 0.20
C GLY A 217 1.87 -9.01 1.13
N VAL A 218 1.51 -8.02 1.95
CA VAL A 218 0.30 -8.07 2.79
C VAL A 218 -0.98 -8.09 1.94
N VAL A 219 -1.01 -7.35 0.83
CA VAL A 219 -2.11 -7.41 -0.16
C VAL A 219 -2.19 -8.81 -0.78
N GLY A 220 -1.07 -9.36 -1.24
CA GLY A 220 -0.98 -10.73 -1.76
C GLY A 220 -1.41 -11.77 -0.74
N ALA A 221 -1.00 -11.63 0.52
CA ALA A 221 -1.40 -12.51 1.60
C ALA A 221 -2.90 -12.48 1.88
N THR A 222 -3.52 -11.31 1.77
CA THR A 222 -4.98 -11.13 1.84
C THR A 222 -5.66 -11.88 0.70
N ALA A 223 -5.14 -11.80 -0.53
CA ALA A 223 -5.63 -12.59 -1.65
C ALA A 223 -5.48 -14.10 -1.39
N GLY A 224 -4.35 -14.55 -0.84
CA GLY A 224 -4.13 -15.97 -0.49
C GLY A 224 -5.13 -16.49 0.53
N ILE A 225 -5.46 -15.69 1.56
CA ILE A 225 -6.50 -16.00 2.56
C ILE A 225 -7.86 -16.20 1.89
N TYR A 226 -8.30 -15.23 1.09
CA TYR A 226 -9.62 -15.28 0.47
C TYR A 226 -9.69 -16.33 -0.65
N PHE A 227 -8.59 -16.61 -1.34
CA PHE A 227 -8.51 -17.66 -2.34
C PHE A 227 -8.71 -19.04 -1.70
N HIS A 228 -8.02 -19.30 -0.57
CA HIS A 228 -8.25 -20.52 0.21
C HIS A 228 -9.70 -20.66 0.69
N LEU A 229 -10.27 -19.57 1.23
CA LEU A 229 -11.66 -19.58 1.68
C LEU A 229 -12.64 -19.82 0.54
N TRP A 230 -12.41 -19.21 -0.62
CA TRP A 230 -13.20 -19.41 -1.83
C TRP A 230 -13.13 -20.86 -2.32
N LEU A 231 -11.94 -21.49 -2.34
CA LEU A 231 -11.80 -22.89 -2.71
C LEU A 231 -12.62 -23.82 -1.80
N LYS A 232 -12.69 -23.50 -0.50
CA LYS A 232 -13.45 -24.29 0.49
C LYS A 232 -14.95 -24.07 0.47
N THR A 233 -15.40 -22.82 0.35
CA THR A 233 -16.80 -22.45 0.62
C THR A 233 -17.56 -22.03 -0.62
N ARG A 234 -16.86 -21.58 -1.67
CA ARG A 234 -17.44 -20.91 -2.85
C ARG A 234 -18.38 -19.75 -2.48
N ALA A 235 -18.22 -19.18 -1.27
CA ALA A 235 -19.09 -18.14 -0.78
C ALA A 235 -18.97 -16.87 -1.62
N LEU A 236 -20.11 -16.24 -1.93
CA LEU A 236 -20.16 -14.97 -2.68
C LEU A 236 -19.31 -13.88 -2.03
N SER A 237 -19.26 -13.84 -0.69
CA SER A 237 -18.42 -12.90 0.06
C SER A 237 -16.93 -13.04 -0.27
N SER A 238 -16.43 -14.25 -0.52
CA SER A 238 -15.03 -14.46 -0.90
C SER A 238 -14.77 -14.05 -2.35
N THR A 239 -15.72 -14.32 -3.24
CA THR A 239 -15.66 -13.89 -4.64
C THR A 239 -15.58 -12.36 -4.75
N GLU A 240 -16.44 -11.64 -4.01
CA GLU A 240 -16.44 -10.18 -4.01
C GLU A 240 -15.13 -9.60 -3.44
N GLN A 241 -14.57 -10.22 -2.40
CA GLN A 241 -13.29 -9.77 -1.85
C GLN A 241 -12.12 -10.02 -2.81
N LEU A 242 -12.09 -11.15 -3.51
CA LEU A 242 -11.08 -11.40 -4.54
C LEU A 242 -11.20 -10.44 -5.72
N LYS A 243 -12.42 -10.10 -6.16
CA LYS A 243 -12.64 -9.05 -7.17
C LYS A 243 -12.12 -7.70 -6.70
N ASN A 244 -12.42 -7.29 -5.47
CA ASN A 244 -11.94 -6.03 -4.89
C ASN A 244 -10.41 -5.98 -4.85
N ILE A 245 -9.76 -7.08 -4.42
CA ILE A 245 -8.30 -7.16 -4.42
C ILE A 245 -7.74 -7.12 -5.84
N GLY A 246 -8.39 -7.80 -6.80
CA GLY A 246 -8.02 -7.74 -8.21
C GLY A 246 -8.06 -6.30 -8.77
N ILE A 247 -9.08 -5.53 -8.41
CA ILE A 247 -9.18 -4.10 -8.76
C ILE A 247 -8.03 -3.30 -8.13
N ILE A 248 -7.72 -3.53 -6.85
CA ILE A 248 -6.60 -2.86 -6.16
C ILE A 248 -5.27 -3.16 -6.86
N LEU A 249 -5.02 -4.43 -7.20
CA LEU A 249 -3.80 -4.85 -7.89
C LEU A 249 -3.70 -4.27 -9.30
N LEU A 250 -4.82 -4.21 -10.03
CA LEU A 250 -4.89 -3.59 -11.35
C LEU A 250 -4.56 -2.09 -11.28
N LEU A 251 -5.17 -1.38 -10.33
CA LEU A 251 -4.92 0.03 -10.13
C LEU A 251 -3.47 0.28 -9.72
N GLN A 252 -2.92 -0.53 -8.81
CA GLN A 252 -1.51 -0.44 -8.43
C GLN A 252 -0.60 -0.66 -9.64
N ALA A 253 -0.87 -1.66 -10.49
CA ALA A 253 -0.07 -1.90 -11.69
C ALA A 253 -0.12 -0.71 -12.66
N ILE A 254 -1.29 -0.10 -12.86
CA ILE A 254 -1.42 1.12 -13.69
C ILE A 254 -0.61 2.27 -13.08
N PHE A 255 -0.67 2.46 -11.76
CA PHE A 255 0.10 3.49 -11.06
C PHE A 255 1.61 3.28 -11.23
N ASP A 256 2.08 2.05 -11.02
CA ASP A 256 3.49 1.68 -11.12
C ASP A 256 4.03 1.92 -12.53
N LEU A 257 3.28 1.50 -13.55
CA LEU A 257 3.66 1.65 -14.95
C LEU A 257 3.58 3.10 -15.45
N SER A 258 2.77 3.95 -14.81
CA SER A 258 2.64 5.37 -15.16
C SER A 258 3.53 6.30 -14.33
N THR A 259 4.20 5.78 -13.29
CA THR A 259 5.04 6.56 -12.38
C THR A 259 6.48 6.03 -12.40
N PRO A 260 7.40 6.64 -13.17
CA PRO A 260 8.75 6.09 -13.39
C PRO A 260 9.59 5.82 -12.13
N GLN A 261 9.27 6.48 -11.00
CA GLN A 261 9.99 6.28 -9.74
C GLN A 261 9.42 5.15 -8.88
N VAL A 262 8.40 4.43 -9.35
CA VAL A 262 7.73 3.34 -8.63
C VAL A 262 7.99 2.04 -9.36
N SER A 263 8.49 1.03 -8.65
CA SER A 263 8.86 -0.24 -9.26
C SER A 263 7.69 -1.22 -9.30
N PHE A 264 7.13 -1.43 -10.49
CA PHE A 264 6.17 -2.51 -10.74
C PHE A 264 6.77 -3.88 -10.36
N THR A 265 8.02 -4.12 -10.73
CA THR A 265 8.76 -5.35 -10.42
C THR A 265 8.81 -5.63 -8.93
N ALA A 266 9.14 -4.61 -8.12
CA ALA A 266 9.14 -4.73 -6.66
C ALA A 266 7.77 -5.16 -6.13
N HIS A 267 6.71 -4.47 -6.56
CA HIS A 267 5.36 -4.72 -6.08
C HIS A 267 4.85 -6.09 -6.51
N PHE A 268 5.07 -6.48 -7.77
CA PHE A 268 4.69 -7.78 -8.30
C PHE A 268 5.36 -8.92 -7.52
N GLY A 269 6.68 -8.84 -7.29
CA GLY A 269 7.41 -9.81 -6.48
C GLY A 269 6.86 -9.92 -5.05
N GLY A 270 6.53 -8.77 -4.45
CA GLY A 270 5.89 -8.70 -3.14
C GLY A 270 4.55 -9.44 -3.09
N VAL A 271 3.61 -9.11 -4.00
CA VAL A 271 2.28 -9.73 -4.12
C VAL A 271 2.40 -11.24 -4.27
N LEU A 272 3.24 -11.69 -5.20
CA LEU A 272 3.41 -13.11 -5.50
C LEU A 272 3.93 -13.89 -4.28
N ALA A 273 4.98 -13.37 -3.64
CA ALA A 273 5.55 -13.97 -2.42
C ALA A 273 4.51 -14.04 -1.29
N GLY A 274 3.79 -12.94 -1.07
CA GLY A 274 2.79 -12.85 0.00
C GLY A 274 1.62 -13.79 -0.22
N PHE A 275 1.13 -13.89 -1.46
CA PHE A 275 0.07 -14.81 -1.84
C PHE A 275 0.46 -16.26 -1.59
N ILE A 276 1.59 -16.69 -2.14
CA ILE A 276 2.06 -18.08 -2.03
C ILE A 276 2.30 -18.44 -0.57
N LEU A 277 3.07 -17.61 0.16
CA LEU A 277 3.44 -17.92 1.53
C LEU A 277 2.22 -17.95 2.46
N SER A 278 1.32 -16.96 2.36
CA SER A 278 0.08 -16.95 3.15
C SER A 278 -0.80 -18.16 2.87
N TYR A 279 -0.97 -18.52 1.60
CA TYR A 279 -1.75 -19.69 1.20
C TYR A 279 -1.19 -20.98 1.82
N LEU A 280 0.12 -21.22 1.69
CA LEU A 280 0.78 -22.40 2.28
C LEU A 280 0.66 -22.45 3.81
N LEU A 281 0.80 -21.31 4.47
CA LEU A 281 0.69 -21.20 5.93
C LEU A 281 -0.73 -21.48 6.45
N ILE A 282 -1.76 -21.24 5.65
CA ILE A 282 -3.15 -21.49 6.02
C ILE A 282 -3.53 -22.93 5.71
N VAL A 283 -3.13 -23.47 4.57
CA VAL A 283 -3.38 -24.87 4.20
C VAL A 283 -2.76 -25.82 5.22
N SER A 284 -1.51 -25.57 5.63
CA SER A 284 -0.81 -26.38 6.64
C SER A 284 -1.43 -26.33 8.04
N ARG A 285 -2.26 -25.32 8.34
CA ARG A 285 -3.04 -25.25 9.59
C ARG A 285 -4.32 -26.07 9.51
N SER A 286 -4.89 -26.24 8.32
CA SER A 286 -6.14 -26.97 8.11
C SER A 286 -5.98 -28.49 8.09
N THR A 287 -4.75 -28.99 7.97
CA THR A 287 -4.43 -30.42 7.95
C THR A 287 -4.04 -30.98 9.32
N ARG A 288 -4.07 -30.14 10.36
CA ARG A 288 -3.99 -30.53 11.78
C ARG A 288 -5.34 -30.31 12.44
#